data_AF-A0A7S1MPC3-F1
#
_entry.id   AF-A0A7S1MPC3-F1
#
_cell.length_a   1.000
_cell.length_b   1.000
_cell.length_c   1.000
_cell.angle_alpha   90.00
_cell.angle_beta   90.00
_cell.angle_gamma   90.00
#
_symmetry.space_group_name_H-M   'P 1'
#
loop_
_entity.id
_entity.type
_entity.pdbx_description
1 polymer ?
#
loop_
_entity_poly.entity_id
_entity_poly.type
_entity_poly.pdbx_seq_one_letter_code
_entity_poly.pdbx_strand_id
1 'polypeptide(L)'
;GPAPPPRHKYEKAVRHDIRQGLQSLHETLDEINDASLRRAVHGQVIDLMKVDPAAVTAVDVAAGNALFNVVVDSFDVSSRLLQHINSRKKPGRITFFPLDTCTTKPRDLPTTANASPLLSHVNYDKKFGSVFAELFGRTLLVRTLEAGPQAVSDYDCDAITYDGDQFSRKGGITGGFIDIRSKVKAAAEMKDAQLGLREAKASMDANLQAVATLEQEITGVLREIDQVNSQDDAGRAGIDRALHDLRTAEERLARATQAIEQSKAAAEVLERSSAAVAKTVAGLKAELDTPFQSTLSAAEENELVRLQSTVGKERADAGALQ
;
A
#
# COMPACT_ATOMS: atom_id res chain seq x y z
N GLY A 1 3.81 -12.06 38.09
CA GLY A 1 4.50 -11.29 37.03
C GLY A 1 4.25 -11.95 35.69
N PRO A 2 4.32 -11.22 34.56
CA PRO A 2 4.11 -11.78 33.23
C PRO A 2 5.16 -12.87 32.95
N ALA A 3 4.74 -13.95 32.28
CA ALA A 3 5.63 -15.04 31.90
C ALA A 3 6.73 -14.50 30.96
N PRO A 4 8.00 -14.92 31.13
CA PRO A 4 9.08 -14.49 30.26
C PRO A 4 8.82 -14.93 28.81
N PRO A 5 9.25 -14.14 27.81
CA PRO A 5 9.04 -14.48 26.40
C PRO A 5 9.69 -15.82 26.04
N PRO A 6 9.14 -16.58 25.06
CA PRO A 6 9.61 -17.92 24.71
C PRO A 6 11.12 -18.00 24.44
N ARG A 7 11.66 -16.99 23.75
CA ARG A 7 13.10 -16.84 23.47
C ARG A 7 13.95 -16.82 24.73
N HIS A 8 13.51 -16.10 25.77
CA HIS A 8 14.27 -15.97 27.02
C HIS A 8 14.22 -17.26 27.85
N LYS A 9 13.14 -18.06 27.75
CA LYS A 9 13.10 -19.40 28.35
C LYS A 9 14.10 -20.35 27.67
N TYR A 10 14.11 -20.37 26.34
CA TYR A 10 15.04 -21.18 25.55
C TYR A 10 16.51 -20.79 25.83
N GLU A 11 16.84 -19.50 25.77
CA GLU A 11 18.20 -19.00 26.01
C GLU A 11 18.72 -19.36 27.41
N LYS A 12 17.86 -19.35 28.45
CA LYS A 12 18.24 -19.78 29.80
C LYS A 12 18.46 -21.29 29.92
N ALA A 13 17.82 -22.10 29.07
CA ALA A 13 17.92 -23.55 29.10
C ALA A 13 19.18 -24.08 28.36
N VAL A 14 19.73 -23.29 27.43
CA VAL A 14 20.98 -23.59 26.72
C VAL A 14 22.19 -23.01 27.44
N ARG A 15 23.24 -23.83 27.63
CA ARG A 15 24.52 -23.36 28.18
C ARG A 15 25.11 -22.24 27.31
N HIS A 16 25.80 -21.30 27.96
CA HIS A 16 26.30 -20.09 27.28
C HIS A 16 27.30 -20.39 26.16
N ASP A 17 28.22 -21.32 26.39
CA ASP A 17 29.23 -21.75 25.42
C ASP A 17 28.61 -22.43 24.19
N ILE A 18 27.58 -23.27 24.38
CA ILE A 18 26.81 -23.87 23.29
C ILE A 18 26.08 -22.79 22.49
N ARG A 19 25.46 -21.82 23.16
CA ARG A 19 24.76 -20.70 22.51
C ARG A 19 25.71 -19.87 21.64
N GLN A 20 26.89 -19.55 22.18
CA GLN A 20 27.94 -18.88 21.41
C GLN A 20 28.40 -19.74 20.23
N GLY A 21 28.57 -21.06 20.41
CA GLY A 21 28.97 -21.96 19.34
C GLY A 21 27.95 -22.02 18.20
N LEU A 22 26.66 -22.06 18.53
CA LEU A 22 25.58 -21.99 17.55
C LEU A 22 25.54 -20.63 16.83
N GLN A 23 25.76 -19.52 17.54
CA GLN A 23 25.86 -18.20 16.90
C GLN A 23 27.06 -18.13 15.94
N SER A 24 28.22 -18.61 16.39
CA SER A 24 29.44 -18.68 15.58
C SER A 24 29.25 -19.52 14.32
N LEU A 25 28.45 -20.60 14.38
CA LEU A 25 28.06 -21.37 13.20
C LEU A 25 27.22 -20.55 12.22
N HIS A 26 26.19 -19.85 12.68
CA HIS A 26 25.33 -19.04 11.81
C HIS A 26 26.14 -17.97 11.09
N GLU A 27 26.96 -17.22 11.84
CA GLU A 27 27.84 -16.20 11.26
C GLU A 27 28.84 -16.82 10.28
N THR A 28 29.36 -18.02 10.55
CA THR A 28 30.27 -18.73 9.63
C THR A 28 29.57 -19.13 8.33
N LEU A 29 28.33 -19.61 8.41
CA LEU A 29 27.54 -19.93 7.22
C LEU A 29 27.23 -18.69 6.38
N ASP A 30 26.97 -17.55 7.03
CA ASP A 30 26.77 -16.27 6.34
C ASP A 30 28.06 -15.71 5.73
N GLU A 31 29.21 -15.84 6.41
CA GLU A 31 30.52 -15.43 5.89
C GLU A 31 30.97 -16.26 4.68
N ILE A 32 30.78 -17.58 4.72
CA ILE A 32 31.14 -18.47 3.61
C ILE A 32 30.21 -18.25 2.42
N ASN A 33 28.93 -17.93 2.69
CA ASN A 33 27.90 -17.67 1.70
C ASN A 33 27.79 -18.75 0.60
N ASP A 34 27.94 -20.02 0.99
CA ASP A 34 27.83 -21.18 0.10
C ASP A 34 26.49 -21.89 0.32
N ALA A 35 25.61 -21.84 -0.69
CA ALA A 35 24.30 -22.46 -0.67
C ALA A 35 24.34 -23.99 -0.57
N SER A 36 25.40 -24.64 -1.04
CA SER A 36 25.58 -26.09 -0.89
C SER A 36 25.91 -26.45 0.56
N LEU A 37 26.84 -25.72 1.18
CA LEU A 37 27.22 -25.92 2.57
C LEU A 37 26.05 -25.63 3.52
N ARG A 38 25.27 -24.58 3.24
CA ARG A 38 24.09 -24.22 4.03
C ARG A 38 23.00 -25.30 3.98
N ARG A 39 22.81 -25.96 2.84
CA ARG A 39 21.88 -27.10 2.71
C ARG A 39 22.39 -28.38 3.35
N ALA A 40 23.70 -28.53 3.48
CA ALA A 40 24.32 -29.68 4.13
C ALA A 40 24.22 -29.64 5.67
N VAL A 41 23.76 -28.53 6.25
CA VAL A 41 23.50 -28.37 7.69
C VAL A 41 22.00 -28.48 7.93
N HIS A 42 21.56 -29.55 8.60
CA HIS A 42 20.13 -29.85 8.83
C HIS A 42 19.55 -29.12 10.03
N GLY A 43 20.40 -28.67 10.95
CA GLY A 43 20.01 -27.97 12.17
C GLY A 43 20.29 -28.76 13.45
N GLN A 44 19.78 -28.27 14.58
CA GLN A 44 19.97 -28.90 15.88
C GLN A 44 19.09 -30.13 16.03
N VAL A 45 19.53 -31.13 16.79
CA VAL A 45 18.74 -32.35 17.07
C VAL A 45 17.34 -32.02 17.60
N ILE A 46 17.23 -31.04 18.50
CA ILE A 46 15.96 -30.61 19.10
C ILE A 46 14.94 -30.11 18.08
N ASP A 47 15.40 -29.56 16.95
CA ASP A 47 14.55 -29.02 15.88
C ASP A 47 14.06 -30.13 14.91
N LEU A 48 14.74 -31.28 14.92
CA LEU A 48 14.55 -32.41 14.01
C LEU A 48 13.67 -33.52 14.60
N MET A 49 13.05 -33.29 15.76
CA MET A 49 12.20 -34.28 16.44
C MET A 49 10.89 -33.69 16.97
N LYS A 50 9.92 -34.58 17.20
CA LYS A 50 8.74 -34.35 18.03
C LYS A 50 8.67 -35.45 19.08
N VAL A 51 8.33 -35.10 20.30
CA VAL A 51 8.35 -36.03 21.44
C VAL A 51 6.95 -36.14 22.03
N ASP A 52 6.58 -37.35 22.42
CA ASP A 52 5.34 -37.58 23.17
C ASP A 52 5.32 -36.74 24.44
N PRO A 53 4.22 -36.01 24.77
CA PRO A 53 4.18 -35.11 25.93
C PRO A 53 4.58 -35.75 27.27
N ALA A 54 4.29 -37.04 27.43
CA ALA A 54 4.65 -37.81 28.63
C ALA A 54 6.15 -38.09 28.73
N ALA A 55 6.84 -38.31 27.60
CA ALA A 55 8.25 -38.69 27.57
C ALA A 55 9.21 -37.49 27.48
N VAL A 56 8.70 -36.26 27.47
CA VAL A 56 9.49 -35.04 27.28
C VAL A 56 10.63 -34.92 28.28
N THR A 57 10.37 -35.14 29.57
CA THR A 57 11.40 -35.05 30.62
C THR A 57 12.48 -36.10 30.44
N ALA A 58 12.08 -37.34 30.16
CA ALA A 58 13.01 -38.43 29.88
C ALA A 58 13.91 -38.13 28.68
N VAL A 59 13.34 -37.62 27.58
CA VAL A 59 14.13 -37.25 26.39
C VAL A 59 15.06 -36.06 26.68
N ASP A 60 14.59 -35.06 27.43
CA ASP A 60 15.39 -33.89 27.82
C ASP A 60 16.63 -34.29 28.63
N VAL A 61 16.45 -35.19 29.59
CA VAL A 61 17.54 -35.66 30.45
C VAL A 61 18.46 -36.60 29.68
N ALA A 62 17.91 -37.58 28.96
CA ALA A 62 18.68 -38.58 28.24
C ALA A 62 19.61 -37.95 27.19
N ALA A 63 19.13 -36.99 26.40
CA ALA A 63 19.98 -36.28 25.43
C ALA A 63 20.76 -35.12 26.06
N GLY A 64 20.26 -34.50 27.12
CA GLY A 64 20.96 -33.44 27.85
C GLY A 64 21.34 -32.26 26.97
N ASN A 65 22.64 -32.07 26.72
CA ASN A 65 23.14 -31.02 25.83
C ASN A 65 23.25 -31.46 24.36
N ALA A 66 23.20 -32.77 24.10
CA ALA A 66 23.27 -33.30 22.73
C ALA A 66 22.04 -32.89 21.88
N LEU A 67 20.96 -32.46 22.52
CA LEU A 67 19.82 -31.79 21.89
C LEU A 67 20.23 -30.60 21.01
N PHE A 68 21.32 -29.91 21.36
CA PHE A 68 21.81 -28.73 20.65
C PHE A 68 22.95 -29.04 19.67
N ASN A 69 23.33 -30.31 19.55
CA ASN A 69 24.31 -30.72 18.54
C ASN A 69 23.67 -30.58 17.15
N VAL A 70 24.51 -30.29 16.15
CA VAL A 70 24.05 -29.97 14.80
C VAL A 70 24.24 -31.15 13.87
N VAL A 71 23.16 -31.58 13.21
CA VAL A 71 23.21 -32.67 12.22
C VAL A 71 23.67 -32.13 10.88
N VAL A 72 24.62 -32.80 10.24
CA VAL A 72 25.18 -32.42 8.93
C VAL A 72 25.28 -33.62 7.99
N ASP A 73 25.33 -33.39 6.68
CA ASP A 73 25.40 -34.48 5.69
C ASP A 73 26.66 -35.34 5.82
N SER A 74 27.83 -34.74 6.06
CA SER A 74 29.11 -35.46 6.08
C SER A 74 30.13 -34.94 7.08
N PHE A 75 31.11 -35.79 7.42
CA PHE A 75 32.21 -35.43 8.30
C PHE A 75 33.04 -34.30 7.69
N ASP A 76 33.24 -34.30 6.38
CA ASP A 76 33.94 -33.23 5.66
C ASP A 76 33.26 -31.86 5.88
N VAL A 77 31.92 -31.81 5.80
CA VAL A 77 31.14 -30.59 6.08
C VAL A 77 31.39 -30.10 7.51
N SER A 78 31.33 -31.00 8.51
CA SER A 78 31.60 -30.64 9.90
C SER A 78 33.03 -30.13 10.11
N SER A 79 34.02 -30.75 9.45
CA SER A 79 35.43 -30.40 9.56
C SER A 79 35.71 -29.02 8.97
N ARG A 80 35.17 -28.73 7.77
CA ARG A 80 35.29 -27.41 7.13
C ARG A 80 34.71 -26.29 7.98
N LEU A 81 33.50 -26.50 8.51
CA LEU A 81 32.85 -25.52 9.38
C LEU A 81 33.65 -25.28 10.67
N LEU A 82 34.12 -26.36 11.31
CA LEU A 82 34.93 -26.27 12.52
C LEU A 82 36.28 -25.56 12.25
N GLN A 83 36.92 -25.86 11.12
CA GLN A 83 38.18 -25.23 10.73
C GLN A 83 38.01 -23.71 10.54
N HIS A 84 36.90 -23.27 9.92
CA HIS A 84 36.61 -21.85 9.75
C HIS A 84 36.30 -21.15 11.08
N ILE A 85 35.47 -21.77 11.92
CA ILE A 85 35.18 -21.26 13.27
C ILE A 85 36.47 -21.08 14.08
N ASN A 86 37.35 -22.08 14.04
CA ASN A 86 38.62 -22.06 14.77
C ASN A 86 39.62 -21.05 14.20
N SER A 87 39.75 -20.97 12.88
CA SER A 87 40.69 -20.03 12.23
C SER A 87 40.32 -18.57 12.51
N ARG A 88 39.03 -18.29 12.64
CA ARG A 88 38.48 -16.99 13.03
C ARG A 88 38.42 -16.76 14.54
N LYS A 89 38.87 -17.73 15.35
CA LYS A 89 38.84 -17.69 16.82
C LYS A 89 37.46 -17.33 17.38
N LYS A 90 36.39 -17.84 16.74
CA LYS A 90 35.02 -17.53 17.17
C LYS A 90 34.72 -18.20 18.52
N PRO A 91 33.95 -17.54 19.39
CA PRO A 91 33.67 -18.05 20.73
C PRO A 91 32.69 -19.23 20.73
N GLY A 92 32.72 -20.00 21.82
CA GLY A 92 31.76 -21.07 22.10
C GLY A 92 32.22 -22.46 21.70
N ARG A 93 31.33 -23.44 21.89
CA ARG A 93 31.55 -24.84 21.56
C ARG A 93 30.40 -25.36 20.72
N ILE A 94 30.74 -26.09 19.67
CA ILE A 94 29.78 -26.75 18.80
C ILE A 94 30.17 -28.22 18.62
N THR A 95 29.16 -29.07 18.55
CA THR A 95 29.32 -30.50 18.27
C THR A 95 28.44 -30.84 17.07
N PHE A 96 28.98 -31.63 16.14
CA PHE A 96 28.27 -32.05 14.95
C PHE A 96 27.95 -33.55 15.00
N PHE A 97 26.84 -33.94 14.37
CA PHE A 97 26.49 -35.32 14.05
C PHE A 97 26.50 -35.49 12.53
N PRO A 98 27.61 -35.98 11.95
CA PRO A 98 27.69 -36.21 10.52
C PRO A 98 27.00 -37.53 10.14
N LEU A 99 26.10 -37.48 9.16
CA LEU A 99 25.26 -38.62 8.79
C LEU A 99 26.02 -39.77 8.13
N ASP A 100 27.15 -39.48 7.48
CA ASP A 100 28.04 -40.47 6.85
C ASP A 100 28.85 -41.29 7.87
N THR A 101 29.17 -40.72 9.03
CA THR A 101 29.99 -41.36 10.07
C THR A 101 29.16 -41.88 11.24
N CYS A 102 28.01 -41.26 11.52
CA CYS A 102 27.06 -41.77 12.50
C CYS A 102 26.31 -42.97 11.93
N THR A 103 26.76 -44.17 12.27
CA THR A 103 26.25 -45.45 11.72
C THR A 103 25.53 -46.31 12.77
N THR A 104 25.22 -45.73 13.93
CA THR A 104 24.60 -46.43 15.05
C THR A 104 23.23 -46.97 14.67
N LYS A 105 22.98 -48.23 15.01
CA LYS A 105 21.68 -48.89 14.87
C LYS A 105 21.01 -49.00 16.24
N PRO A 106 19.69 -48.82 16.32
CA PRO A 106 18.97 -49.01 17.57
C PRO A 106 19.11 -50.47 18.02
N ARG A 107 19.26 -50.68 19.32
CA ARG A 107 19.23 -52.02 19.91
C ARG A 107 17.80 -52.53 19.88
N ASP A 108 17.64 -53.83 19.67
CA ASP A 108 16.34 -54.49 19.83
C ASP A 108 16.05 -54.57 21.33
N LEU A 109 15.21 -53.64 21.79
CA LEU A 109 14.83 -53.48 23.19
C LEU A 109 13.34 -53.83 23.31
N PRO A 110 12.94 -54.64 24.32
CA PRO A 110 11.58 -55.10 24.40
C PRO A 110 10.64 -54.01 24.92
N THR A 111 9.39 -54.09 24.46
CA THR A 111 8.28 -53.38 25.06
C THR A 111 7.55 -54.31 26.01
N THR A 112 7.51 -53.94 27.29
CA THR A 112 6.83 -54.67 28.37
C THR A 112 5.82 -53.77 29.06
N ALA A 113 5.11 -54.27 30.07
CA ALA A 113 4.19 -53.45 30.86
C ALA A 113 4.90 -52.27 31.56
N ASN A 114 6.17 -52.45 31.94
CA ASN A 114 6.92 -51.52 32.79
C ASN A 114 8.05 -50.78 32.07
N ALA A 115 8.38 -51.17 30.83
CA ALA A 115 9.46 -50.58 30.05
C ALA A 115 9.13 -50.52 28.55
N SER A 116 9.51 -49.43 27.90
CA SER A 116 9.45 -49.27 26.43
C SER A 116 10.75 -48.64 25.91
N PRO A 117 11.16 -48.85 24.66
CA PRO A 117 12.30 -48.14 24.09
C PRO A 117 12.07 -46.63 24.09
N LEU A 118 12.99 -45.82 24.61
CA LEU A 118 12.82 -44.36 24.63
C LEU A 118 12.66 -43.80 23.21
N LEU A 119 13.36 -44.39 22.24
CA LEU A 119 13.29 -44.03 20.83
C LEU A 119 11.87 -44.16 20.24
N SER A 120 10.99 -45.03 20.77
CA SER A 120 9.62 -45.17 20.27
C SER A 120 8.71 -43.99 20.61
N HIS A 121 9.13 -43.12 21.54
CA HIS A 121 8.41 -41.90 21.94
C HIS A 121 8.91 -40.64 21.23
N VAL A 122 9.82 -40.81 20.27
CA VAL A 122 10.42 -39.73 19.49
C VAL A 122 10.09 -39.94 18.01
N ASN A 123 9.38 -38.99 17.42
CA ASN A 123 9.09 -38.95 16.00
C ASN A 123 10.12 -38.08 15.27
N TYR A 124 10.74 -38.62 14.22
CA TYR A 124 11.80 -37.99 13.45
C TYR A 124 11.81 -38.52 12.01
N ASP A 125 12.49 -37.81 11.10
CA ASP A 125 12.69 -38.27 9.73
C ASP A 125 13.68 -39.44 9.70
N LYS A 126 13.34 -40.53 9.02
CA LYS A 126 14.19 -41.73 8.84
C LYS A 126 15.60 -41.40 8.36
N LYS A 127 15.80 -40.31 7.60
CA LYS A 127 17.13 -39.83 7.20
C LYS A 127 18.08 -39.64 8.40
N PHE A 128 17.55 -39.24 9.56
CA PHE A 128 18.32 -38.98 10.77
C PHE A 128 18.37 -40.16 11.74
N GLY A 129 17.89 -41.34 11.32
CA GLY A 129 17.69 -42.48 12.22
C GLY A 129 18.94 -42.94 12.96
N SER A 130 20.12 -42.84 12.35
CA SER A 130 21.37 -43.18 13.03
C SER A 130 21.72 -42.22 14.17
N VAL A 131 21.43 -40.93 14.02
CA VAL A 131 21.63 -39.91 15.06
C VAL A 131 20.69 -40.15 16.24
N PHE A 132 19.41 -40.40 15.96
CA PHE A 132 18.45 -40.71 17.02
C PHE A 132 18.71 -42.06 17.69
N ALA A 133 19.21 -43.05 16.94
CA ALA A 133 19.68 -44.31 17.49
C ALA A 133 20.92 -44.13 18.39
N GLU A 134 21.84 -43.23 18.05
CA GLU A 134 22.99 -42.89 18.91
C GLU A 134 22.54 -42.28 20.24
N LEU A 135 21.53 -41.40 20.22
CA LEU A 135 21.07 -40.71 21.42
C LEU A 135 20.14 -41.55 22.30
N PHE A 136 19.23 -42.33 21.69
CA PHE A 136 18.13 -42.97 22.41
C PHE A 136 17.99 -44.48 22.11
N GLY A 137 18.74 -45.01 21.14
CA GLY A 137 18.60 -46.39 20.67
C GLY A 137 19.10 -47.45 21.65
N ARG A 138 19.67 -47.06 22.79
CA ARG A 138 20.13 -47.95 23.87
C ARG A 138 19.55 -47.56 25.23
N THR A 139 18.39 -46.92 25.24
CA THR A 139 17.74 -46.42 26.45
C THR A 139 16.31 -46.94 26.56
N LEU A 140 15.97 -47.53 27.70
CA LEU A 140 14.60 -47.91 28.06
C LEU A 140 13.94 -46.81 28.92
N LEU A 141 12.70 -46.48 28.60
CA LEU A 141 11.82 -45.67 29.43
C LEU A 141 11.07 -46.59 30.39
N VAL A 142 11.31 -46.45 31.69
CA VAL A 142 10.72 -47.26 32.75
C VAL A 142 9.68 -46.48 33.57
N ARG A 143 8.66 -47.18 34.09
CA ARG A 143 7.60 -46.53 34.88
C ARG A 143 8.01 -46.13 36.29
N THR A 144 8.90 -46.89 36.92
CA THR A 144 9.27 -46.68 38.32
C THR A 144 10.78 -46.77 38.51
N LEU A 145 11.27 -46.19 39.60
CA LEU A 145 12.68 -46.22 40.00
C LEU A 145 13.17 -47.66 40.26
N GLU A 146 12.32 -48.50 40.83
CA GLU A 146 12.65 -49.89 41.17
C GLU A 146 12.84 -50.77 39.93
N ALA A 147 12.12 -50.45 38.84
CA ALA A 147 12.24 -51.16 37.57
C ALA A 147 13.52 -50.79 36.80
N GLY A 148 14.15 -49.66 37.10
CA GLY A 148 15.36 -49.17 36.42
C GLY A 148 16.54 -50.14 36.49
N PRO A 149 17.02 -50.53 37.68
CA PRO A 149 18.14 -51.45 37.82
C PRO A 149 17.90 -52.82 37.17
N GLN A 150 16.66 -53.33 37.24
CA GLN A 150 16.29 -54.59 36.59
C GLN A 150 16.39 -54.48 35.07
N ALA A 151 15.83 -53.43 34.48
CA ALA A 151 15.90 -53.18 33.04
C ALA A 151 17.35 -53.04 32.54
N VAL A 152 18.21 -52.36 33.30
CA VAL A 152 19.64 -52.23 32.98
C VAL A 152 20.34 -53.59 32.99
N SER A 153 20.09 -54.41 34.01
CA SER A 153 20.71 -55.73 34.16
C SER A 153 20.24 -56.72 33.09
N ASP A 154 18.92 -56.75 32.82
CA ASP A 154 18.32 -57.73 31.91
C ASP A 154 18.64 -57.45 30.44
N TYR A 155 18.77 -56.17 30.07
CA TYR A 155 18.88 -55.74 28.68
C TYR A 155 20.20 -55.04 28.33
N ASP A 156 21.15 -54.90 29.27
CA ASP A 156 22.44 -54.20 29.09
C ASP A 156 22.27 -52.85 28.36
N CYS A 157 21.33 -52.06 28.86
CA CYS A 157 20.97 -50.76 28.29
C CYS A 157 20.91 -49.71 29.40
N ASP A 158 20.88 -48.44 29.02
CA ASP A 158 20.54 -47.39 29.98
C ASP A 158 19.02 -47.43 30.22
N ALA A 159 18.56 -47.00 31.39
CA ALA A 159 17.14 -46.86 31.71
C ALA A 159 16.86 -45.47 32.26
N ILE A 160 15.67 -44.93 32.02
CA ILE A 160 15.24 -43.63 32.50
C ILE A 160 13.77 -43.63 32.90
N THR A 161 13.41 -42.97 33.99
CA THR A 161 12.00 -42.81 34.41
C THR A 161 11.33 -41.66 33.65
N TYR A 162 10.00 -41.59 33.68
CA TYR A 162 9.24 -40.44 33.17
C TYR A 162 9.60 -39.13 33.89
N ASP A 163 10.04 -39.22 35.15
CA ASP A 163 10.46 -38.08 35.96
C ASP A 163 11.93 -37.68 35.72
N GLY A 164 12.69 -38.46 34.93
CA GLY A 164 14.04 -38.13 34.50
C GLY A 164 15.16 -38.75 35.35
N ASP A 165 14.87 -39.72 36.21
CA ASP A 165 15.91 -40.46 36.92
C ASP A 165 16.55 -41.49 35.99
N GLN A 166 17.87 -41.41 35.82
CA GLN A 166 18.64 -42.20 34.88
C GLN A 166 19.50 -43.25 35.58
N PHE A 167 19.44 -44.47 35.05
CA PHE A 167 20.26 -45.61 35.44
C PHE A 167 21.16 -45.96 34.26
N SER A 168 22.47 -45.85 34.44
CA SER A 168 23.42 -46.22 33.40
C SER A 168 23.81 -47.68 33.51
N ARG A 169 23.97 -48.35 32.37
CA ARG A 169 24.58 -49.68 32.26
C ARG A 169 26.00 -49.77 32.83
N LYS A 170 26.67 -48.63 33.00
CA LYS A 170 27.98 -48.53 33.67
C LYS A 170 27.88 -48.46 35.20
N GLY A 171 26.70 -48.62 35.77
CA GLY A 171 26.45 -48.64 37.22
C GLY A 171 26.23 -47.26 37.85
N GLY A 172 26.19 -46.19 37.06
CA GLY A 172 25.88 -44.84 37.54
C GLY A 172 24.39 -44.60 37.68
N ILE A 173 23.96 -43.93 38.75
CA ILE A 173 22.57 -43.50 38.94
C ILE A 173 22.59 -41.97 39.06
N THR A 174 21.75 -41.29 38.27
CA THR A 174 21.60 -39.84 38.26
C THR A 174 20.14 -39.51 38.44
N GLY A 175 19.80 -38.75 39.48
CA GLY A 175 18.44 -38.32 39.75
C GLY A 175 18.44 -37.01 40.52
N GLY A 176 17.25 -36.43 40.71
CA GLY A 176 17.10 -35.18 41.45
C GLY A 176 15.91 -34.34 40.97
N PHE A 177 15.69 -33.21 41.63
CA PHE A 177 14.60 -32.31 41.27
C PHE A 177 14.93 -31.57 39.97
N ILE A 178 14.13 -31.82 38.93
CA ILE A 178 14.20 -31.11 37.66
C ILE A 178 13.21 -29.95 37.72
N ASP A 179 13.73 -28.72 37.70
CA ASP A 179 12.90 -27.54 37.51
C ASP A 179 12.17 -27.64 36.15
N ILE A 180 10.89 -27.29 36.10
CA ILE A 180 9.88 -27.58 35.05
C ILE A 180 10.23 -26.93 33.68
N ARG A 181 11.42 -26.35 33.54
CA ARG A 181 11.94 -25.74 32.32
C ARG A 181 12.52 -26.80 31.38
N SER A 182 11.64 -27.62 30.83
CA SER A 182 11.96 -28.53 29.73
C SER A 182 12.53 -27.77 28.53
N LYS A 183 13.68 -28.19 28.01
CA LYS A 183 14.31 -27.61 26.82
C LYS A 183 13.47 -27.91 25.59
N VAL A 184 12.97 -29.15 25.48
CA VAL A 184 12.06 -29.57 24.40
C VAL A 184 10.78 -28.73 24.37
N LYS A 185 10.12 -28.48 25.52
CA LYS A 185 8.94 -27.60 25.55
C LYS A 185 9.28 -26.17 25.14
N ALA A 186 10.38 -25.63 25.66
CA ALA A 186 10.81 -24.27 25.31
C ALA A 186 11.13 -24.13 23.81
N ALA A 187 11.73 -25.16 23.19
CA ALA A 187 12.01 -25.20 21.77
C ALA A 187 10.72 -25.27 20.93
N ALA A 188 9.75 -26.09 21.33
CA ALA A 188 8.45 -26.16 20.68
C ALA A 188 7.70 -24.82 20.75
N GLU A 189 7.60 -24.21 21.94
CA GLU A 189 7.00 -22.87 22.12
C GLU A 189 7.70 -21.81 21.25
N MET A 190 9.03 -21.88 21.15
CA MET A 190 9.81 -20.95 20.32
C MET A 190 9.55 -21.16 18.83
N LYS A 191 9.45 -22.40 18.37
CA LYS A 191 9.15 -22.74 16.96
C LYS A 191 7.76 -22.23 16.56
N ASP A 192 6.76 -22.44 17.41
CA ASP A 192 5.39 -21.98 17.17
C ASP A 192 5.35 -20.44 17.14
N ALA A 193 6.02 -19.78 18.08
CA ALA A 193 6.12 -18.32 18.10
C ALA A 193 6.86 -17.76 16.86
N GLN A 194 7.90 -18.45 16.38
CA GLN A 194 8.61 -18.07 15.16
C GLN A 194 7.74 -18.24 13.91
N LEU A 195 6.93 -19.29 13.86
CA LEU A 195 5.99 -19.52 12.76
C LEU A 195 4.93 -18.42 12.73
N GLY A 196 4.30 -18.12 13.87
CA GLY A 196 3.36 -17.01 13.99
C GLY A 196 3.97 -15.65 13.64
N LEU A 197 5.24 -15.41 14.00
CA LEU A 197 5.95 -14.20 13.60
C LEU A 197 6.16 -14.12 12.09
N ARG A 198 6.49 -15.24 11.43
CA ARG A 198 6.66 -15.28 9.97
C ARG A 198 5.34 -15.01 9.25
N GLU A 199 4.25 -15.61 9.70
CA GLU A 199 2.92 -15.38 9.16
C GLU A 199 2.48 -13.93 9.34
N ALA A 200 2.69 -13.36 10.53
CA ALA A 200 2.41 -11.96 10.79
C ALA A 200 3.23 -11.02 9.90
N LYS A 201 4.51 -11.31 9.67
CA LYS A 201 5.35 -10.53 8.75
C LYS A 201 4.88 -10.64 7.30
N ALA A 202 4.56 -11.83 6.83
CA ALA A 202 4.03 -12.03 5.48
C ALA A 202 2.71 -11.28 5.28
N SER A 203 1.82 -11.29 6.29
CA SER A 203 0.59 -10.50 6.26
C SER A 203 0.86 -9.00 6.27
N MET A 204 1.86 -8.54 7.03
CA MET A 204 2.26 -7.13 7.07
C MET A 204 2.78 -6.67 5.70
N ASP A 205 3.65 -7.46 5.07
CA ASP A 205 4.20 -7.15 3.74
C ASP A 205 3.11 -7.12 2.67
N ALA A 206 2.15 -8.06 2.71
CA ALA A 206 0.99 -8.05 1.82
C ALA A 206 0.11 -6.81 2.02
N ASN A 207 -0.13 -6.40 3.27
CA ASN A 207 -0.89 -5.18 3.57
C ASN A 207 -0.16 -3.92 3.10
N LEU A 208 1.17 -3.86 3.24
CA LEU A 208 1.96 -2.75 2.73
C LEU A 208 1.87 -2.63 1.20
N GLN A 209 1.90 -3.75 0.47
CA GLN A 209 1.68 -3.75 -0.98
C GLN A 209 0.27 -3.29 -1.36
N ALA A 210 -0.75 -3.72 -0.62
CA ALA A 210 -2.13 -3.29 -0.83
C ALA A 210 -2.29 -1.79 -0.60
N VAL A 211 -1.69 -1.24 0.46
CA VAL A 211 -1.68 0.21 0.72
C VAL A 211 -1.01 0.97 -0.41
N ALA A 212 0.17 0.54 -0.87
CA ALA A 212 0.87 1.19 -1.97
C ALA A 212 0.03 1.18 -3.27
N THR A 213 -0.72 0.11 -3.53
CA THR A 213 -1.62 0.00 -4.68
C THR A 213 -2.78 0.99 -4.56
N LEU A 214 -3.42 1.05 -3.38
CA LEU A 214 -4.51 2.00 -3.11
C LEU A 214 -4.04 3.46 -3.21
N GLU A 215 -2.82 3.77 -2.77
CA GLU A 215 -2.25 5.12 -2.92
C GLU A 215 -2.06 5.51 -4.40
N GLN A 216 -1.67 4.55 -5.25
CA GLN A 216 -1.58 4.77 -6.69
C GLN A 216 -2.96 4.99 -7.33
N GLU A 217 -3.97 4.22 -6.92
CA GLU A 217 -5.35 4.39 -7.36
C GLU A 217 -5.91 5.76 -6.94
N ILE A 218 -5.72 6.16 -5.68
CA ILE A 218 -6.12 7.49 -5.18
C ILE A 218 -5.45 8.60 -6.00
N THR A 219 -4.15 8.47 -6.28
CA THR A 219 -3.43 9.45 -7.11
C THR A 219 -3.99 9.49 -8.53
N GLY A 220 -4.40 8.35 -9.08
CA GLY A 220 -5.10 8.26 -10.37
C GLY A 220 -6.41 9.02 -10.36
N VAL A 221 -7.27 8.76 -9.37
CA VAL A 221 -8.58 9.43 -9.21
C VAL A 221 -8.40 10.94 -9.01
N LEU A 222 -7.41 11.37 -8.23
CA LEU A 222 -7.14 12.81 -8.04
C LEU A 222 -6.77 13.50 -9.36
N ARG A 223 -6.00 12.84 -10.24
CA ARG A 223 -5.70 13.38 -11.58
C ARG A 223 -6.94 13.47 -12.45
N GLU A 224 -7.83 12.49 -12.38
CA GLU A 224 -9.10 12.53 -13.12
C GLU A 224 -9.97 13.69 -12.63
N ILE A 225 -10.05 13.92 -11.32
CA ILE A 225 -10.76 15.05 -10.72
C ILE A 225 -10.17 16.38 -11.23
N ASP A 226 -8.85 16.55 -11.19
CA ASP A 226 -8.18 17.76 -11.67
C ASP A 226 -8.43 18.02 -13.16
N GLN A 227 -8.46 16.96 -13.97
CA GLN A 227 -8.77 17.04 -15.40
C GLN A 227 -10.21 17.51 -15.63
N VAL A 228 -11.18 16.93 -14.91
CA VAL A 228 -12.59 17.32 -15.01
C VAL A 228 -12.80 18.76 -14.56
N ASN A 229 -12.18 19.18 -13.45
CA ASN A 229 -12.27 20.56 -12.96
C ASN A 229 -11.71 21.56 -13.99
N SER A 230 -10.56 21.23 -14.61
CA SER A 230 -9.97 22.07 -15.66
C SER A 230 -10.88 22.19 -16.89
N GLN A 231 -11.61 21.13 -17.24
CA GLN A 231 -12.60 21.15 -18.31
C GLN A 231 -13.83 21.99 -17.95
N ASP A 232 -14.31 21.91 -16.70
CA ASP A 232 -15.44 22.74 -16.22
C ASP A 232 -15.07 24.22 -16.26
N ASP A 233 -13.88 24.60 -15.77
CA ASP A 233 -13.39 25.98 -15.80
C ASP A 233 -13.27 26.52 -17.23
N ALA A 234 -12.72 25.72 -18.15
CA ALA A 234 -12.64 26.07 -19.56
C ALA A 234 -14.04 26.23 -20.19
N GLY A 235 -14.98 25.34 -19.83
CA GLY A 235 -16.37 25.40 -20.26
C GLY A 235 -17.07 26.67 -19.79
N ARG A 236 -16.94 27.01 -18.50
CA ARG A 236 -17.48 28.25 -17.90
C ARG A 236 -16.92 29.50 -18.58
N ALA A 237 -15.60 29.56 -18.77
CA ALA A 237 -14.97 30.67 -19.48
C ALA A 237 -15.40 30.76 -20.96
N GLY A 238 -15.80 29.64 -21.57
CA GLY A 238 -16.43 29.60 -22.89
C GLY A 238 -17.84 30.19 -22.88
N ILE A 239 -18.67 29.82 -21.90
CA ILE A 239 -20.02 30.34 -21.71
C ILE A 239 -19.99 31.84 -21.46
N ASP A 240 -19.12 32.33 -20.57
CA ASP A 240 -19.02 33.76 -20.26
C ASP A 240 -18.64 34.59 -21.50
N ARG A 241 -17.73 34.08 -22.33
CA ARG A 241 -17.38 34.72 -23.61
C ARG A 241 -18.56 34.74 -24.58
N ALA A 242 -19.25 33.62 -24.74
CA ALA A 242 -20.42 33.54 -25.63
C ALA A 242 -21.55 34.48 -25.17
N LEU A 243 -21.78 34.61 -23.86
CA LEU A 243 -22.75 35.56 -23.30
C LEU A 243 -22.34 37.01 -23.53
N HIS A 244 -21.05 37.33 -23.40
CA HIS A 244 -20.52 38.66 -23.72
C HIS A 244 -20.72 38.98 -25.21
N ASP A 245 -20.32 38.08 -26.09
CA ASP A 245 -20.47 38.23 -27.54
C ASP A 245 -21.94 38.41 -27.93
N LEU A 246 -22.85 37.61 -27.35
CA LEU A 246 -24.28 37.75 -27.56
C LEU A 246 -24.80 39.14 -27.17
N ARG A 247 -24.44 39.64 -25.98
CA ARG A 247 -24.83 40.99 -25.53
C ARG A 247 -24.34 42.06 -26.49
N THR A 248 -23.08 41.98 -26.93
CA THR A 248 -22.53 42.97 -27.88
C THR A 248 -23.23 42.90 -29.24
N ALA A 249 -23.62 41.71 -29.70
CA ALA A 249 -24.38 41.52 -30.93
C ALA A 249 -25.80 42.08 -30.80
N GLU A 250 -26.48 41.86 -29.68
CA GLU A 250 -27.80 42.43 -29.38
C GLU A 250 -27.76 43.97 -29.40
N GLU A 251 -26.75 44.59 -28.77
CA GLU A 251 -26.59 46.06 -28.81
C GLU A 251 -26.31 46.57 -30.24
N ARG A 252 -25.53 45.84 -31.04
CA ARG A 252 -25.30 46.19 -32.46
C ARG A 252 -26.59 46.09 -33.26
N LEU A 253 -27.38 45.05 -33.04
CA LEU A 253 -28.67 44.86 -33.69
C LEU A 253 -29.66 45.97 -33.32
N ALA A 254 -29.70 46.37 -32.05
CA ALA A 254 -30.54 47.49 -31.59
C ALA A 254 -30.15 48.81 -32.27
N ARG A 255 -28.84 49.12 -32.32
CA ARG A 255 -28.32 50.30 -33.03
C ARG A 255 -28.65 50.29 -34.52
N ALA A 256 -28.46 49.15 -35.19
CA ALA A 256 -28.76 49.00 -36.60
C ALA A 256 -30.27 49.18 -36.87
N THR A 257 -31.12 48.60 -36.03
CA THR A 257 -32.58 48.75 -36.12
C THR A 257 -32.99 50.21 -35.97
N GLN A 258 -32.43 50.93 -34.99
CA GLN A 258 -32.69 52.36 -34.81
C GLN A 258 -32.23 53.20 -36.00
N ALA A 259 -31.06 52.91 -36.57
CA ALA A 259 -30.54 53.59 -37.74
C ALA A 259 -31.42 53.37 -38.99
N ILE A 260 -31.94 52.15 -39.17
CA ILE A 260 -32.89 51.82 -40.24
C ILE A 260 -34.16 52.65 -40.10
N GLU A 261 -34.74 52.73 -38.89
CA GLU A 261 -35.95 53.53 -38.66
C GLU A 261 -35.71 55.03 -38.89
N GLN A 262 -34.58 55.57 -38.45
CA GLN A 262 -34.20 56.96 -38.74
C GLN A 262 -34.04 57.21 -40.25
N SER A 263 -33.39 56.28 -40.96
CA SER A 263 -33.19 56.40 -42.40
C SER A 263 -34.49 56.31 -43.19
N LYS A 264 -35.44 55.47 -42.77
CA LYS A 264 -36.79 55.41 -43.36
C LYS A 264 -37.54 56.73 -43.15
N ALA A 265 -37.56 57.24 -41.93
CA ALA A 265 -38.22 58.52 -41.62
C ALA A 265 -37.60 59.68 -42.42
N ALA A 266 -36.27 59.71 -42.56
CA ALA A 266 -35.59 60.70 -43.39
C ALA A 266 -35.97 60.57 -44.87
N ALA A 267 -36.05 59.34 -45.40
CA ALA A 267 -36.48 59.08 -46.77
C ALA A 267 -37.92 59.59 -47.02
N GLU A 268 -38.85 59.34 -46.10
CA GLU A 268 -40.23 59.85 -46.21
C GLU A 268 -40.29 61.39 -46.24
N VAL A 269 -39.48 62.07 -45.42
CA VAL A 269 -39.42 63.55 -45.42
C VAL A 269 -38.83 64.06 -46.75
N LEU A 270 -37.80 63.41 -47.26
CA LEU A 270 -37.18 63.71 -48.56
C LEU A 270 -38.15 63.48 -49.73
N GLU A 271 -38.94 62.41 -49.70
CA GLU A 271 -39.98 62.17 -50.71
C GLU A 271 -41.06 63.26 -50.67
N ARG A 272 -41.53 63.65 -49.49
CA ARG A 272 -42.50 64.75 -49.34
C ARG A 272 -41.95 66.08 -49.83
N SER A 273 -40.69 66.39 -49.52
CA SER A 273 -40.06 67.63 -49.97
C SER A 273 -39.83 67.62 -51.49
N SER A 274 -39.40 66.48 -52.06
CA SER A 274 -39.27 66.29 -53.50
C SER A 274 -40.60 66.49 -54.22
N ALA A 275 -41.69 65.90 -53.70
CA ALA A 275 -43.04 66.10 -54.25
C ALA A 275 -43.50 67.56 -54.16
N ALA A 276 -43.22 68.25 -53.05
CA ALA A 276 -43.53 69.66 -52.89
C ALA A 276 -42.74 70.55 -53.87
N VAL A 277 -41.44 70.30 -54.04
CA VAL A 277 -40.60 70.99 -55.00
C VAL A 277 -41.03 70.70 -56.43
N ALA A 278 -41.40 69.46 -56.76
CA ALA A 278 -41.94 69.12 -58.07
C ALA A 278 -43.23 69.91 -58.37
N LYS A 279 -44.10 70.08 -57.36
CA LYS A 279 -45.32 70.90 -57.47
C LYS A 279 -45.00 72.38 -57.67
N THR A 280 -44.04 72.95 -56.94
CA THR A 280 -43.64 74.35 -57.13
C THR A 280 -43.00 74.58 -58.50
N VAL A 281 -42.14 73.67 -58.96
CA VAL A 281 -41.58 73.72 -60.32
C VAL A 281 -42.68 73.65 -61.38
N ALA A 282 -43.69 72.78 -61.20
CA ALA A 282 -44.84 72.72 -62.10
C ALA A 282 -45.65 74.02 -62.09
N GLY A 283 -45.87 74.63 -60.92
CA GLY A 283 -46.54 75.91 -60.78
C GLY A 283 -45.79 77.06 -61.47
N LEU A 284 -44.48 77.19 -61.22
CA LEU A 284 -43.64 78.21 -61.85
C LEU A 284 -43.56 78.04 -63.38
N LYS A 285 -43.54 76.80 -63.87
CA LYS A 285 -43.64 76.53 -65.32
C LYS A 285 -44.99 76.97 -65.90
N ALA A 286 -46.09 76.73 -65.20
CA ALA A 286 -47.40 77.19 -65.61
C ALA A 286 -47.50 78.73 -65.60
N GLU A 287 -46.89 79.40 -64.62
CA GLU A 287 -46.79 80.87 -64.57
C GLU A 287 -45.97 81.42 -65.76
N LEU A 288 -44.85 80.78 -66.11
CA LEU A 288 -44.05 81.14 -67.30
C LEU A 288 -44.84 81.01 -68.61
N ASP A 289 -45.78 80.08 -68.69
CA ASP A 289 -46.66 79.90 -69.86
C ASP A 289 -47.85 80.89 -69.88
N THR A 290 -48.05 81.70 -68.83
CA THR A 290 -49.07 82.78 -68.85
C THR A 290 -48.52 84.08 -69.45
N PRO A 291 -49.31 84.80 -70.29
CA PRO A 291 -48.85 86.03 -70.92
C PRO A 291 -48.71 87.17 -69.91
N PHE A 292 -47.52 87.76 -69.84
CA PHE A 292 -47.19 88.90 -68.96
C PHE A 292 -48.01 90.15 -69.38
N GLN A 293 -49.03 90.51 -68.61
CA GLN A 293 -49.77 91.76 -68.79
C GLN A 293 -49.20 92.85 -67.88
N SER A 294 -48.53 93.85 -68.48
CA SER A 294 -47.84 94.95 -67.78
C SER A 294 -48.71 96.21 -67.60
N THR A 295 -50.03 96.07 -67.61
CA THR A 295 -50.98 97.19 -67.46
C THR A 295 -52.02 96.82 -66.43
N LEU A 296 -52.13 97.63 -65.37
CA LEU A 296 -53.22 97.57 -64.38
C LEU A 296 -54.56 97.53 -65.13
N SER A 297 -55.45 96.63 -64.74
CA SER A 297 -56.81 96.61 -65.30
C SER A 297 -57.57 97.88 -64.88
N ALA A 298 -58.56 98.30 -65.67
CA ALA A 298 -59.35 99.51 -65.37
C ALA A 298 -60.06 99.45 -64.00
N ALA A 299 -60.28 98.25 -63.45
CA ALA A 299 -60.79 98.06 -62.09
C ALA A 299 -59.72 98.34 -61.04
N GLU A 300 -58.49 97.88 -61.26
CA GLU A 300 -57.35 98.12 -60.37
C GLU A 300 -56.86 99.57 -60.44
N GLU A 301 -56.93 100.24 -61.59
CA GLU A 301 -56.68 101.69 -61.72
C GLU A 301 -57.69 102.51 -60.92
N ASN A 302 -58.99 102.16 -60.97
CA ASN A 302 -60.02 102.81 -60.17
C ASN A 302 -59.86 102.55 -58.66
N GLU A 303 -59.48 101.33 -58.27
CA GLU A 303 -59.19 100.99 -56.87
C GLU A 303 -57.96 101.75 -56.37
N LEU A 304 -56.93 101.93 -57.20
CA LEU A 304 -55.71 102.67 -56.89
C LEU A 304 -55.98 104.18 -56.78
N VAL A 305 -56.81 104.76 -57.65
CA VAL A 305 -57.30 106.15 -57.53
C VAL A 305 -58.14 106.33 -56.25
N ARG A 306 -59.00 105.36 -55.94
CA ARG A 306 -59.81 105.38 -54.71
C ARG A 306 -58.92 105.31 -53.47
N LEU A 307 -57.97 104.38 -53.41
CA LEU A 307 -57.00 104.25 -52.32
C LEU A 307 -56.11 105.49 -52.19
N GLN A 308 -55.64 106.07 -53.31
CA GLN A 308 -54.88 107.33 -53.30
C GLN A 308 -55.71 108.50 -52.77
N SER A 309 -56.99 108.59 -53.12
CA SER A 309 -57.89 109.62 -52.56
C SER A 309 -58.16 109.41 -51.07
N THR A 310 -58.23 108.15 -50.62
CA THR A 310 -58.43 107.79 -49.21
C THR A 310 -57.19 108.16 -48.40
N VAL A 311 -56.00 107.78 -48.87
CA VAL A 311 -54.71 108.16 -48.28
C VAL A 311 -54.50 109.68 -48.32
N GLY A 312 -54.97 110.37 -49.36
CA GLY A 312 -54.93 111.83 -49.46
C GLY A 312 -55.80 112.52 -48.42
N LYS A 313 -57.02 112.01 -48.18
CA LYS A 313 -57.91 112.49 -47.10
C LYS A 313 -57.32 112.22 -45.72
N GLU A 314 -56.86 111.01 -45.46
CA GLU A 314 -56.24 110.65 -44.17
C GLU A 314 -54.97 111.47 -43.87
N ARG A 315 -54.19 111.84 -44.90
CA ARG A 315 -53.05 112.76 -44.74
C ARG A 315 -53.45 114.21 -44.49
N ALA A 316 -54.54 114.70 -45.09
CA ALA A 316 -55.04 116.06 -44.84
C ALA A 316 -55.63 116.19 -43.43
N ASP A 317 -56.36 115.16 -42.98
CA ASP A 317 -56.91 115.10 -41.62
C ASP A 317 -55.80 114.95 -40.56
N ALA A 318 -54.71 114.23 -40.86
CA ALA A 318 -53.54 114.14 -39.99
C ALA A 318 -52.69 115.44 -39.92
N GLY A 319 -52.76 116.31 -40.93
CA GLY A 319 -52.05 117.59 -40.96
C GLY A 319 -52.78 118.75 -40.27
N ALA A 320 -54.10 118.64 -40.05
CA ALA A 320 -54.91 119.63 -39.33
C ALA A 320 -54.98 119.39 -37.80
N LEU A 321 -54.30 118.35 -37.31
CA LEU A 321 -54.24 117.91 -35.91
C LEU A 321 -52.83 118.11 -35.27
N GLN A 322 -51.94 118.90 -35.89
CA GLN A 322 -50.69 119.44 -35.33
C GLN A 322 -50.74 120.97 -35.29
#